data_AF-A0A1M5UI65-F1
#
_entry.id   AF-A0A1M5UI65-F1
#
_cell.length_a   1.000
_cell.length_b   1.000
_cell.length_c   1.000
_cell.angle_alpha   90.00
_cell.angle_beta   90.00
_cell.angle_gamma   90.00
#
_symmetry.space_group_name_H-M   'P 1'
#
loop_
_entity.id
_entity.type
_entity.pdbx_description
1 polymer ?
#
loop_
_entity_poly.entity_id
_entity_poly.type
_entity_poly.pdbx_seq_one_letter_code
_entity_poly.pdbx_strand_id
1 'polypeptide(L)'
;MSDPAQSTPSESAEPTLPLPSGETVDTETVFSFNGYPYRFVPLDHPEYAFKLVPLYWGGGDMDVPFEDRDELVEQWGSASRGVLTDDEWRDWLTEARDDDRFGDDELDAVERELFDEEGGLLGRLRRALGR
;
A
#
# COMPACT_ATOMS: atom_id res chain seq x y z
N MET A 1 -37.93 -6.42 -34.92
CA MET A 1 -37.48 -5.19 -34.24
C MET A 1 -36.43 -5.64 -33.26
N SER A 2 -35.19 -5.22 -33.49
CA SER A 2 -34.03 -5.65 -32.72
C SER A 2 -34.00 -4.89 -31.39
N ASP A 3 -33.90 -5.62 -30.28
CA ASP A 3 -33.36 -5.09 -29.03
C ASP A 3 -31.83 -5.21 -29.11
N PRO A 4 -31.06 -4.11 -29.20
CA PRO A 4 -29.63 -4.21 -29.14
C PRO A 4 -29.17 -4.33 -27.69
N ALA A 5 -28.50 -5.46 -27.43
CA ALA A 5 -27.34 -5.60 -26.56
C ALA A 5 -27.42 -4.95 -25.15
N GLN A 6 -27.69 -5.82 -24.18
CA GLN A 6 -27.03 -5.91 -22.88
C GLN A 6 -25.89 -4.91 -22.67
N SER A 7 -26.12 -3.91 -21.82
CA SER A 7 -25.04 -3.16 -21.19
C SER A 7 -24.28 -4.13 -20.28
N THR A 8 -23.14 -4.62 -20.75
CA THR A 8 -22.14 -5.24 -19.90
C THR A 8 -21.76 -4.22 -18.81
N PRO A 9 -21.69 -4.59 -17.52
CA PRO A 9 -21.08 -3.72 -16.54
C PRO A 9 -19.64 -3.45 -16.99
N SER A 10 -19.21 -2.18 -16.94
CA SER A 10 -17.78 -1.85 -17.05
C SER A 10 -17.03 -2.74 -16.06
N GLU A 11 -16.02 -3.48 -16.53
CA GLU A 11 -14.93 -3.90 -15.66
C GLU A 11 -14.47 -2.64 -14.93
N SER A 12 -14.85 -2.49 -13.67
CA SER A 12 -14.43 -1.38 -12.84
C SER A 12 -12.92 -1.45 -12.75
N ALA A 13 -12.22 -0.51 -13.37
CA ALA A 13 -10.79 -0.35 -13.16
C ALA A 13 -10.56 -0.28 -11.65
N GLU A 14 -9.69 -1.15 -11.14
CA GLU A 14 -9.39 -1.15 -9.71
C GLU A 14 -8.88 0.24 -9.30
N PRO A 15 -9.33 0.79 -8.16
CA PRO A 15 -8.96 2.12 -7.74
C PRO A 15 -7.45 2.18 -7.49
N THR A 16 -6.82 3.23 -8.04
CA THR A 16 -5.38 3.47 -7.91
C THR A 16 -5.09 4.85 -7.34
N LEU A 17 -3.91 5.00 -6.75
CA LEU A 17 -3.42 6.22 -6.13
C LEU A 17 -2.05 6.61 -6.72
N PRO A 18 -1.92 7.75 -7.42
CA PRO A 18 -0.63 8.27 -7.85
C PRO A 18 0.12 8.96 -6.70
N LEU A 19 1.28 8.43 -6.35
CA LEU A 19 2.14 8.91 -5.27
C LEU A 19 2.96 10.15 -5.68
N PRO A 20 3.40 10.98 -4.72
CA PRO A 20 4.31 12.10 -4.98
C PRO A 20 5.69 11.68 -5.53
N SER A 21 6.12 10.45 -5.28
CA SER A 21 7.35 9.86 -5.83
C SER A 21 7.27 9.50 -7.33
N GLY A 22 6.06 9.53 -7.91
CA GLY A 22 5.83 9.35 -9.35
C GLY A 22 5.25 8.00 -9.74
N GLU A 23 5.24 7.02 -8.84
CA GLU A 23 4.59 5.73 -9.01
C GLU A 23 3.08 5.83 -8.82
N THR A 24 2.35 4.82 -9.29
CA THR A 24 0.92 4.65 -9.03
C THR A 24 0.72 3.29 -8.38
N VAL A 25 -0.01 3.28 -7.27
CA VAL A 25 -0.25 2.08 -6.46
C VAL A 25 -1.72 1.69 -6.51
N ASP A 26 -1.99 0.39 -6.49
CA ASP A 26 -3.33 -0.15 -6.24
C ASP A 26 -3.54 -0.41 -4.73
N THR A 27 -4.67 -1.00 -4.37
CA THR A 27 -5.02 -1.33 -2.98
C THR A 27 -4.16 -2.44 -2.36
N GLU A 28 -3.43 -3.15 -3.21
CA GLU A 28 -2.63 -4.31 -2.84
C GLU A 28 -1.15 -3.97 -2.67
N THR A 29 -0.69 -2.92 -3.34
CA THR A 29 0.69 -2.46 -3.38
C THR A 29 1.08 -1.82 -2.06
N VAL A 30 2.17 -2.32 -1.47
CA VAL A 30 2.78 -1.74 -0.27
C VAL A 30 3.79 -0.67 -0.68
N PHE A 31 3.77 0.46 0.01
CA PHE A 31 4.73 1.55 -0.19
C PHE A 31 5.16 2.18 1.13
N SER A 32 6.30 2.85 1.13
CA SER A 32 6.86 3.56 2.27
C SER A 32 6.30 4.98 2.36
N PHE A 33 5.56 5.25 3.43
CA PHE A 33 5.07 6.57 3.79
C PHE A 33 5.53 6.93 5.20
N ASN A 34 6.16 8.09 5.35
CA ASN A 34 6.73 8.58 6.60
C ASN A 34 7.61 7.56 7.34
N GLY A 35 8.37 6.77 6.58
CA GLY A 35 9.31 5.78 7.11
C GLY A 35 8.70 4.43 7.52
N TYR A 36 7.44 4.17 7.19
CA TYR A 36 6.75 2.93 7.54
C TYR A 36 5.98 2.33 6.34
N PRO A 37 5.78 1.00 6.26
CA PRO A 37 5.00 0.37 5.19
C PRO A 37 3.48 0.58 5.34
N TYR A 38 2.83 1.02 4.27
CA TYR A 38 1.38 1.23 4.18
C TYR A 38 0.78 0.62 2.91
N ARG A 39 -0.53 0.37 2.95
CA ARG A 39 -1.38 0.13 1.78
C ARG A 39 -2.43 1.23 1.65
N PHE A 40 -2.86 1.50 0.42
CA PHE A 40 -3.95 2.43 0.13
C PHE A 40 -5.30 1.72 0.16
N VAL A 41 -6.32 2.36 0.74
CA VAL A 41 -7.70 1.87 0.72
C VAL A 41 -8.65 3.01 0.34
N PRO A 42 -9.37 2.93 -0.79
CA PRO A 42 -10.38 3.91 -1.15
C PRO A 42 -11.54 3.89 -0.15
N LEU A 43 -12.14 5.05 0.09
CA LEU A 43 -13.28 5.20 0.98
C LEU A 43 -14.50 5.72 0.22
N ASP A 44 -15.68 5.21 0.59
CA ASP A 44 -16.97 5.81 0.24
C ASP A 44 -17.41 6.71 1.40
N HIS A 45 -16.67 7.81 1.61
CA HIS A 45 -16.90 8.75 2.69
C HIS A 45 -17.04 10.18 2.14
N PRO A 46 -17.98 11.01 2.65
CA PRO A 46 -18.21 12.36 2.11
C PRO A 46 -17.04 13.33 2.31
N GLU A 47 -16.19 13.09 3.32
CA GLU A 47 -15.07 13.97 3.67
C GLU A 47 -13.71 13.39 3.27
N TYR A 48 -13.62 12.07 3.03
CA TYR A 48 -12.34 11.39 2.81
C TYR A 48 -12.42 10.50 1.58
N ALA A 49 -11.56 10.74 0.60
CA ALA A 49 -11.47 9.92 -0.59
C ALA A 49 -10.83 8.55 -0.31
N PHE A 50 -9.89 8.50 0.63
CA PHE A 50 -9.17 7.26 0.97
C PHE A 50 -8.51 7.31 2.34
N LYS A 51 -7.91 6.19 2.73
CA LYS A 51 -7.02 6.10 3.89
C LYS A 51 -5.78 5.27 3.57
N LEU A 52 -4.71 5.52 4.32
CA LEU A 52 -3.54 4.66 4.36
C LEU A 52 -3.60 3.76 5.58
N VAL A 53 -3.46 2.46 5.36
CA VAL A 53 -3.51 1.43 6.41
C VAL A 53 -2.09 0.90 6.64
N PRO A 54 -1.55 0.96 7.87
CA PRO A 54 -0.22 0.42 8.15
C PRO A 54 -0.21 -1.08 7.90
N LEU A 55 0.91 -1.59 7.38
CA LEU A 55 1.02 -3.00 7.00
C LEU A 55 0.82 -3.95 8.20
N TYR A 56 1.30 -3.52 9.36
CA TYR A 56 1.04 -4.16 10.64
C TYR A 56 1.05 -3.09 11.73
N TRP A 57 0.08 -3.16 12.65
CA TRP A 57 0.07 -2.31 13.85
C TRP A 57 -0.77 -2.93 14.96
N GLY A 58 -0.35 -4.09 15.49
CA GLY A 58 -0.75 -4.60 16.81
C GLY A 58 -2.25 -4.60 17.20
N GLY A 59 -3.19 -4.54 16.25
CA GLY A 59 -4.64 -4.43 16.50
C GLY A 59 -5.17 -3.03 16.82
N GLY A 60 -4.44 -1.95 16.54
CA GLY A 60 -4.91 -0.57 16.67
C GLY A 60 -5.26 0.07 15.31
N ASP A 61 -6.38 0.79 15.23
CA ASP A 61 -6.80 1.57 14.06
C ASP A 61 -5.93 2.83 13.91
N MET A 62 -4.72 2.67 13.36
CA MET A 62 -3.81 3.78 13.00
C MET A 62 -3.95 4.18 11.53
N ASP A 63 -5.12 3.94 10.95
CA ASP A 63 -5.42 4.35 9.60
C ASP A 63 -5.34 5.88 9.49
N VAL A 64 -4.71 6.37 8.42
CA VAL A 64 -4.59 7.80 8.17
C VAL A 64 -5.55 8.17 7.03
N PRO A 65 -6.69 8.84 7.32
CA PRO A 65 -7.60 9.28 6.28
C PRO A 65 -7.03 10.50 5.54
N PHE A 66 -7.39 10.63 4.27
CA PHE A 66 -7.04 11.74 3.41
C PHE A 66 -8.30 12.24 2.68
N GLU A 67 -8.52 13.56 2.71
CA GLU A 67 -9.57 14.24 1.97
C GLU A 67 -9.39 13.96 0.47
N ASP A 68 -8.16 14.15 -0.02
CA ASP A 68 -7.78 13.89 -1.40
C ASP A 68 -6.27 13.66 -1.57
N ARG A 69 -5.82 13.64 -2.83
CA ARG A 69 -4.41 13.49 -3.19
C ARG A 69 -3.57 14.71 -2.83
N ASP A 70 -4.13 15.91 -2.89
CA ASP A 70 -3.36 17.12 -2.61
C ASP A 70 -2.98 17.16 -1.13
N GLU A 71 -3.87 16.69 -0.23
CA GLU A 71 -3.52 16.49 1.18
C GLU A 71 -2.38 15.45 1.37
N LEU A 72 -2.40 14.34 0.62
CA LEU A 72 -1.29 13.38 0.65
C LEU A 72 0.05 14.01 0.23
N VAL A 73 0.03 14.89 -0.78
CA VAL A 73 1.23 15.62 -1.21
C VAL A 73 1.74 16.53 -0.10
N GLU A 74 0.85 17.23 0.61
CA GLU A 74 1.21 18.12 1.72
C GLU A 74 1.81 17.35 2.90
N GLN A 75 1.28 16.16 3.20
CA GLN A 75 1.75 15.30 4.28
C GLN A 75 2.92 14.39 3.90
N TRP A 76 3.40 14.47 2.64
CA TRP A 76 4.50 13.64 2.15
C TRP A 76 5.83 14.05 2.78
N GLY A 77 6.16 13.45 3.93
CA GLY A 77 7.38 13.74 4.67
C GLY A 77 8.65 13.27 3.97
N SER A 78 9.79 13.80 4.41
CA SER A 78 11.12 13.44 3.88
C SER A 78 11.52 11.98 4.12
N ALA A 79 10.83 11.29 5.02
CA ALA A 79 11.01 9.86 5.28
C ALA A 79 10.17 8.97 4.35
N SER A 80 9.24 9.54 3.57
CA SER A 80 8.47 8.80 2.57
C SER A 80 9.34 8.47 1.37
N ARG A 81 9.37 7.20 0.98
CA ARG A 81 10.18 6.71 -0.16
C ARG A 81 9.34 6.19 -1.32
N GLY A 82 8.03 6.02 -1.15
CA GLY A 82 7.18 5.46 -2.20
C GLY A 82 7.32 3.94 -2.31
N VAL A 83 7.16 3.40 -3.52
CA VAL A 83 7.28 1.94 -3.73
C VAL A 83 8.75 1.54 -3.62
N LEU A 84 9.03 0.53 -2.79
CA LEU A 84 10.37 -0.03 -2.64
C LEU A 84 10.45 -1.41 -3.30
N THR A 85 11.63 -1.75 -3.80
CA THR A 85 11.98 -3.09 -4.23
C THR A 85 12.12 -4.04 -3.05
N ASP A 86 12.13 -5.36 -3.30
CA ASP A 86 12.30 -6.36 -2.23
C ASP A 86 13.62 -6.19 -1.47
N ASP A 87 14.70 -5.82 -2.17
CA ASP A 87 16.00 -5.59 -1.52
C ASP A 87 15.98 -4.33 -0.66
N GLU A 88 15.34 -3.25 -1.13
CA GLU A 88 15.16 -2.03 -0.32
C GLU A 88 14.26 -2.28 0.91
N TRP A 89 13.27 -3.17 0.81
CA TRP A 89 12.47 -3.59 1.96
C TRP A 89 13.27 -4.43 2.95
N ARG A 90 14.18 -5.29 2.49
CA ARG A 90 15.10 -6.03 3.37
C ARG A 90 16.09 -5.11 4.07
N ASP A 91 16.61 -4.12 3.35
CA ASP A 91 17.48 -3.09 3.92
C ASP A 91 16.70 -2.29 4.98
N TRP A 92 15.47 -1.89 4.68
CA TRP A 92 14.59 -1.22 5.65
C TRP A 92 14.34 -2.08 6.91
N LEU A 93 14.06 -3.38 6.76
CA LEU A 93 13.87 -4.27 7.92
C LEU A 93 15.14 -4.38 8.76
N THR A 94 16.31 -4.40 8.12
CA THR A 94 17.60 -4.43 8.83
C THR A 94 17.80 -3.13 9.61
N GLU A 95 17.59 -1.98 8.98
CA GLU A 95 17.65 -0.67 9.64
C GLU A 95 16.63 -0.57 10.79
N ALA A 96 15.41 -1.07 10.60
CA ALA A 96 14.34 -1.02 11.59
C ALA A 96 14.62 -1.92 12.80
N ARG A 97 15.30 -3.07 12.62
CA ARG A 97 15.71 -3.95 13.72
C ARG A 97 16.76 -3.32 14.65
N ASP A 98 17.52 -2.37 14.14
CA ASP A 98 18.49 -1.59 14.94
C ASP A 98 17.86 -0.32 15.57
N ASP A 99 16.55 -0.09 15.38
CA ASP A 99 15.84 1.10 15.84
C ASP A 99 14.84 0.77 16.95
N ASP A 100 15.08 1.33 18.15
CA ASP A 100 14.27 1.11 19.36
C ASP A 100 12.79 1.53 19.23
N ARG A 101 12.40 2.20 18.14
CA ARG A 101 11.00 2.53 17.84
C ARG A 101 10.15 1.33 17.46
N PHE A 102 10.77 0.25 16.98
CA PHE A 102 10.07 -0.93 16.48
C PHE A 102 10.28 -2.13 17.41
N GLY A 103 9.24 -2.94 17.60
CA GLY A 103 9.35 -4.20 18.32
C GLY A 103 9.73 -5.36 17.39
N ASP A 104 10.48 -6.35 17.90
CA ASP A 104 10.83 -7.54 17.11
C ASP A 104 9.59 -8.27 16.56
N ASP A 105 8.55 -8.45 17.38
CA ASP A 105 7.30 -9.10 16.98
C ASP A 105 6.55 -8.30 15.88
N GLU A 106 6.70 -6.97 15.88
CA GLU A 106 6.12 -6.09 14.87
C GLU A 106 6.85 -6.25 13.55
N LEU A 107 8.19 -6.23 13.58
CA LEU A 107 9.01 -6.38 12.38
C LEU A 107 8.91 -7.77 11.78
N ASP A 108 8.80 -8.81 12.60
CA ASP A 108 8.56 -10.18 12.12
C ASP A 108 7.18 -10.29 11.42
N ALA A 109 6.15 -9.59 11.91
CA ALA A 109 4.85 -9.54 11.25
C ALA A 109 4.90 -8.75 9.93
N VAL A 110 5.60 -7.61 9.90
CA VAL A 110 5.86 -6.84 8.68
C VAL A 110 6.63 -7.67 7.65
N GLU A 111 7.69 -8.37 8.06
CA GLU A 111 8.49 -9.23 7.18
C GLU A 111 7.62 -10.31 6.53
N ARG A 112 6.73 -10.94 7.30
CA ARG A 112 5.77 -11.91 6.77
C ARG A 112 4.82 -11.28 5.75
N GLU A 113 4.22 -10.14 6.06
CA GLU A 113 3.31 -9.46 5.13
C GLU A 113 4.00 -9.02 3.83
N LEU A 114 5.29 -8.67 3.88
CA LEU A 114 6.07 -8.31 2.71
C LEU A 114 6.46 -9.53 1.87
N PHE A 115 6.85 -10.65 2.49
CA PHE A 115 7.56 -11.72 1.78
C PHE A 115 6.91 -13.11 1.80
N ASP A 116 5.79 -13.33 2.49
CA ASP A 116 5.15 -14.64 2.55
C ASP A 116 4.59 -15.08 1.17
N GLU A 117 4.70 -16.37 0.84
CA GLU A 117 4.46 -16.88 -0.53
C GLU A 117 2.98 -16.97 -0.90
N GLU A 118 2.07 -16.99 0.07
CA GLU A 118 0.62 -17.04 -0.17
C GLU A 118 -0.05 -15.65 -0.25
N GLY A 119 0.66 -14.56 0.05
CA GLY A 119 0.06 -13.21 0.11
C GLY A 119 0.99 -11.99 0.11
N GLY A 120 2.31 -12.15 0.09
CA GLY A 120 3.29 -11.05 0.09
C GLY A 120 3.58 -10.45 -1.30
N LEU A 121 4.40 -9.39 -1.33
CA LEU A 121 4.90 -8.73 -2.54
C LEU A 121 5.62 -9.72 -3.48
N LEU A 122 6.40 -10.65 -2.91
CA LEU A 122 7.15 -11.67 -3.66
C LEU A 122 6.25 -12.72 -4.34
N GLY A 123 5.22 -13.21 -3.64
CA GLY A 123 4.26 -14.15 -4.21
C GLY A 123 3.50 -13.56 -5.41
N ARG A 124 3.29 -12.23 -5.39
CA ARG A 124 2.52 -11.49 -6.41
C ARG A 124 3.37 -11.05 -7.60
N LEU A 125 4.60 -10.57 -7.39
CA LEU A 125 5.54 -10.29 -8.49
C LEU A 125 5.84 -11.56 -9.31
N ARG A 126 5.98 -12.73 -8.65
CA ARG A 126 6.11 -14.03 -9.35
C ARG A 126 4.87 -14.37 -10.19
N ARG A 127 3.68 -13.97 -9.75
CA ARG A 127 2.41 -14.19 -10.49
C ARG A 127 2.28 -13.27 -11.70
N ALA A 128 2.76 -12.03 -11.60
CA ALA A 128 2.76 -11.07 -12.70
C ALA A 128 3.85 -11.35 -13.77
N LEU A 129 5.00 -11.94 -13.37
CA LEU A 129 6.13 -12.27 -14.25
C LEU A 129 6.16 -13.73 -14.72
N GLY A 130 5.20 -14.56 -14.32
CA GLY A 130 5.11 -15.98 -14.64
C GLY A 130 4.39 -16.28 -15.95
N ARG A 131 5.07 -16.06 -17.09
CA ARG A 131 4.96 -16.92 -18.29
C ARG A 131 6.34 -17.33 -18.77
#